data_AF-A0A323V1W8-F1
#
_entry.id   AF-A0A323V1W8-F1
#
_cell.length_a   1.000
_cell.length_b   1.000
_cell.length_c   1.000
_cell.angle_alpha   90.00
_cell.angle_beta   90.00
_cell.angle_gamma   90.00
#
_symmetry.space_group_name_H-M   'P 1'
#
loop_
_entity.id
_entity.type
_entity.pdbx_description
1 polymer ?
#
loop_
_entity_poly.entity_id
_entity_poly.type
_entity_poly.pdbx_seq_one_letter_code
_entity_poly.pdbx_strand_id
1 'polypeptide(L)'
;MQVRQTRILAELPSLLVSSKRPWLIAGVASLSLLGVVAATAVVPEAMSVTPASTQKVVEPLQISAVSVAPEANLPFVHDDRILPGDTIQSIFSRLGIDDAEALNFVRSTPEGAQAMRQLRAGRSVTALVHADGRLASLSLPLSQSGGRFTMERDTEGEGFQLRTQEAITVDTIVEMRTGTIRHSLFGATDAVGLPDSIATRLADIFGTEIDFHTDLRKGDTFSVVYESTIDETSIMRPGRILAAEFVNQGKRHVVVLHRGADGKDQYYSGDGRSLRQAFLRSPLEFSRVTSGFGRRLHPIHKSWRNHNGVDYAAPTGTPVKATSDGIVSFAGVQGGYGNLVVLRHRGKLSTAYAHLNGFAPKLRQGVSVSQGDIIGYVGSTGWSTGPHLHYEVRIDNVAHDPMKIALPMVESLEGKELAAFKRSADPLLQRLALLNYQPTSVASR
;
A
#
# COMPACT_ATOMS: atom_id res chain seq x y z
N MET A 1 -30.75 -38.00 -62.29
CA MET A 1 -30.79 -37.15 -63.50
C MET A 1 -30.16 -35.81 -63.19
N GLN A 2 -29.44 -35.25 -64.17
CA GLN A 2 -28.40 -34.22 -64.09
C GLN A 2 -28.83 -32.80 -63.65
N VAL A 3 -27.94 -32.17 -62.87
CA VAL A 3 -27.29 -30.84 -63.02
C VAL A 3 -28.15 -29.59 -63.28
N ARG A 4 -27.99 -28.54 -62.44
CA ARG A 4 -27.52 -27.17 -62.76
C ARG A 4 -27.85 -26.21 -61.59
N GLN A 5 -26.86 -25.68 -60.88
CA GLN A 5 -25.97 -24.54 -61.19
C GLN A 5 -26.55 -23.16 -60.87
N THR A 6 -25.71 -22.42 -60.16
CA THR A 6 -25.75 -21.04 -59.69
C THR A 6 -25.66 -20.01 -60.81
N ARG A 7 -26.03 -18.77 -60.45
CA ARG A 7 -25.66 -17.46 -61.05
C ARG A 7 -26.24 -17.13 -62.43
N ILE A 8 -27.03 -16.05 -62.48
CA ILE A 8 -26.99 -15.06 -63.57
C ILE A 8 -27.15 -13.66 -62.95
N LEU A 9 -26.03 -12.94 -62.83
CA LEU A 9 -25.95 -11.49 -62.97
C LEU A 9 -25.91 -11.23 -64.47
N ALA A 10 -26.92 -10.58 -65.04
CA ALA A 10 -26.84 -9.75 -66.24
C ALA A 10 -28.27 -9.51 -66.76
N GLU A 11 -28.75 -8.27 -66.61
CA GLU A 11 -29.50 -7.50 -67.61
C GLU A 11 -30.11 -6.27 -66.91
N LEU A 12 -30.06 -5.06 -67.44
CA LEU A 12 -29.11 -4.40 -68.32
C LEU A 12 -29.41 -2.89 -68.15
N PRO A 13 -28.39 -2.03 -68.07
CA PRO A 13 -28.53 -0.60 -67.96
C PRO A 13 -28.85 0.00 -69.33
N SER A 14 -29.97 0.70 -69.42
CA SER A 14 -30.22 1.76 -70.40
C SER A 14 -31.42 2.53 -69.85
N LEU A 15 -31.30 3.79 -69.49
CA LEU A 15 -31.36 4.86 -70.46
C LEU A 15 -30.83 6.16 -69.84
N LEU A 16 -29.95 6.80 -70.60
CA LEU A 16 -29.91 8.24 -70.83
C LEU A 16 -29.37 9.13 -69.70
N VAL A 17 -28.06 9.32 -69.79
CA VAL A 17 -27.50 10.68 -69.82
C VAL A 17 -28.34 11.55 -70.78
N SER A 18 -29.01 12.57 -70.25
CA SER A 18 -29.44 13.72 -71.06
C SER A 18 -29.67 14.95 -70.18
N SER A 19 -28.71 15.86 -70.33
CA SER A 19 -28.84 17.31 -70.42
C SER A 19 -29.96 18.06 -69.66
N LYS A 20 -29.48 18.96 -68.79
CA LYS A 20 -29.96 20.33 -68.60
C LYS A 20 -31.46 20.52 -68.34
N ARG A 21 -31.88 20.49 -67.06
CA ARG A 21 -32.86 21.48 -66.54
C ARG A 21 -32.56 21.82 -65.07
N PRO A 22 -31.99 23.00 -64.78
CA PRO A 22 -31.41 23.39 -63.49
C PRO A 22 -32.45 23.88 -62.46
N TRP A 23 -33.67 23.32 -62.45
CA TRP A 23 -34.78 23.84 -61.63
C TRP A 23 -35.15 22.98 -60.42
N LEU A 24 -34.66 21.73 -60.33
CA LEU A 24 -34.90 20.88 -59.15
C LEU A 24 -33.91 21.11 -58.01
N ILE A 25 -32.84 21.89 -58.23
CA ILE A 25 -31.93 22.36 -57.16
C ILE A 25 -32.40 23.72 -56.59
N ALA A 26 -33.26 24.46 -57.31
CA ALA A 26 -33.84 25.72 -56.82
C ALA A 26 -34.95 25.52 -55.77
N GLY A 27 -35.58 24.34 -55.73
CA GLY A 27 -36.63 24.01 -54.76
C GLY A 27 -36.12 23.71 -53.35
N VAL A 28 -34.90 23.17 -53.20
CA VAL A 28 -34.33 22.85 -51.88
C VAL A 28 -33.58 24.04 -51.28
N ALA A 29 -33.09 24.98 -52.10
CA ALA A 29 -32.54 26.24 -51.60
C ALA A 29 -33.62 27.27 -51.18
N SER A 30 -34.84 27.18 -51.72
CA SER A 30 -35.94 28.11 -51.37
C SER A 30 -36.71 27.70 -50.10
N LEU A 31 -36.62 26.44 -49.65
CA LEU A 31 -37.20 26.00 -48.37
C LEU A 31 -36.23 26.10 -47.18
N SER A 32 -35.01 26.61 -47.39
CA SER A 32 -34.07 27.00 -46.32
C SER A 32 -34.06 28.50 -46.05
N LEU A 33 -34.87 29.29 -46.78
CA LEU A 33 -34.92 30.75 -46.66
C LEU A 33 -36.20 31.31 -45.99
N LEU A 34 -37.20 30.49 -45.69
CA LEU A 34 -38.38 30.87 -44.90
C LEU A 34 -38.45 30.07 -43.60
N GLY A 35 -37.54 30.39 -42.68
CA GLY A 35 -37.50 29.77 -41.35
C GLY A 35 -36.61 30.52 -40.36
N VAL A 36 -36.36 31.82 -40.58
CA VAL A 36 -35.74 32.68 -39.57
C VAL A 36 -36.86 33.47 -38.93
N VAL A 37 -37.44 32.91 -37.86
CA VAL A 37 -38.16 33.72 -36.88
C VAL A 37 -37.11 34.56 -36.17
N ALA A 38 -36.94 35.80 -36.61
CA ALA A 38 -36.17 36.78 -35.87
C ALA A 38 -36.94 37.05 -34.57
N ALA A 39 -36.54 36.39 -33.48
CA ALA A 39 -36.90 36.82 -32.14
C ALA A 39 -36.23 38.19 -31.92
N THR A 40 -36.96 39.26 -32.23
CA THR A 40 -36.57 40.61 -31.88
C THR A 40 -36.64 40.71 -30.36
N ALA A 41 -35.53 40.47 -29.68
CA ALA A 41 -35.35 40.89 -28.32
C ALA A 41 -35.46 42.42 -28.30
N VAL A 42 -36.58 42.93 -27.80
CA VAL A 42 -36.70 44.35 -27.43
C VAL A 42 -35.71 44.53 -26.28
N VAL A 43 -34.55 45.12 -26.58
CA VAL A 43 -33.61 45.58 -25.57
C VAL A 43 -34.37 46.61 -24.72
N PRO A 44 -34.51 46.41 -23.40
CA PRO A 44 -35.08 47.44 -22.56
C PRO A 44 -34.21 48.68 -22.72
N GLU A 45 -34.86 49.80 -23.00
CA GLU A 45 -34.29 51.12 -23.07
C GLU A 45 -33.23 51.27 -21.97
N ALA A 46 -31.99 51.53 -22.40
CA ALA A 46 -30.82 51.51 -21.55
C ALA A 46 -31.11 52.41 -20.33
N MET A 47 -31.27 51.79 -19.16
CA MET A 47 -31.15 52.52 -17.91
C MET A 47 -29.81 53.22 -18.02
N SER A 48 -29.84 54.55 -18.03
CA SER A 48 -28.66 55.38 -17.98
C SER A 48 -28.03 55.18 -16.62
N VAL A 49 -27.32 54.06 -16.46
CA VAL A 49 -26.41 53.83 -15.35
C VAL A 49 -25.30 54.83 -15.61
N THR A 50 -25.38 55.97 -14.93
CA THR A 50 -24.25 56.88 -14.76
C THR A 50 -23.01 56.01 -14.59
N PRO A 51 -21.98 56.13 -15.46
CA PRO A 51 -20.81 55.28 -15.33
C PRO A 51 -20.31 55.48 -13.90
N ALA A 52 -20.43 54.43 -13.09
CA ALA A 52 -19.93 54.46 -11.73
C ALA A 52 -18.44 54.74 -11.87
N SER A 53 -18.03 55.93 -11.45
CA SER A 53 -16.64 56.36 -11.46
C SER A 53 -15.87 55.37 -10.60
N THR A 54 -15.24 54.38 -11.23
CA THR A 54 -14.36 53.43 -10.58
C THR A 54 -13.10 54.18 -10.17
N GLN A 55 -13.12 54.74 -8.96
CA GLN A 55 -11.89 55.16 -8.32
C GLN A 55 -11.11 53.90 -7.95
N LYS A 56 -9.90 53.77 -8.51
CA LYS A 56 -8.94 52.79 -8.05
C LYS A 56 -8.45 53.23 -6.67
N VAL A 57 -9.14 52.78 -5.63
CA VAL A 57 -8.67 52.93 -4.25
C VAL A 57 -7.49 51.97 -4.09
N VAL A 58 -6.29 52.50 -4.22
CA VAL A 58 -5.08 51.81 -3.75
C VAL A 58 -5.00 52.13 -2.28
N GLU A 59 -5.59 51.26 -1.46
CA GLU A 59 -5.40 51.29 -0.02
C GLU A 59 -4.04 50.62 0.26
N PRO A 60 -2.98 51.38 0.62
CA PRO A 60 -1.77 50.75 1.10
C PRO A 60 -2.16 50.06 2.41
N LEU A 61 -2.35 48.75 2.36
CA LEU A 61 -2.38 47.94 3.56
C LEU A 61 -1.06 48.24 4.28
N GLN A 62 -1.13 48.99 5.36
CA GLN A 62 -0.02 49.04 6.30
C GLN A 62 0.07 47.62 6.82
N ILE A 63 0.98 46.84 6.23
CA ILE A 63 1.53 45.68 6.89
C ILE A 63 2.11 46.30 8.15
N SER A 64 1.41 46.18 9.28
CA SER A 64 2.02 46.40 10.57
C SER A 64 3.33 45.65 10.48
N ALA A 65 4.45 46.38 10.51
CA ALA A 65 5.73 45.72 10.65
C ALA A 65 5.50 44.76 11.80
N VAL A 66 5.60 43.46 11.53
CA VAL A 66 5.66 42.49 12.60
C VAL A 66 6.94 42.89 13.31
N SER A 67 6.79 43.75 14.31
CA SER A 67 7.75 43.88 15.36
C SER A 67 7.72 42.50 15.98
N VAL A 68 8.56 41.62 15.45
CA VAL A 68 9.11 40.54 16.25
C VAL A 68 9.73 41.31 17.40
N ALA A 69 8.98 41.42 18.50
CA ALA A 69 9.59 41.71 19.78
C ALA A 69 10.81 40.78 19.84
N PRO A 70 11.99 41.23 20.30
CA PRO A 70 13.08 40.32 20.52
C PRO A 70 12.63 39.33 21.60
N GLU A 71 11.91 38.29 21.19
CA GLU A 71 11.40 37.25 22.06
C GLU A 71 12.61 36.41 22.44
N ALA A 72 13.21 36.84 23.54
CA ALA A 72 13.66 36.00 24.63
C ALA A 72 14.16 34.62 24.20
N ASN A 73 15.41 34.56 23.73
CA ASN A 73 16.28 33.39 23.84
C ASN A 73 15.59 32.02 23.61
N LEU A 74 14.70 31.91 22.62
CA LEU A 74 13.91 30.70 22.41
C LEU A 74 14.82 29.57 21.89
N PRO A 75 14.66 28.33 22.38
CA PRO A 75 15.47 27.21 21.91
C PRO A 75 15.06 26.75 20.49
N PHE A 76 16.04 26.25 19.75
CA PHE A 76 15.87 25.65 18.44
C PHE A 76 15.60 24.15 18.56
N VAL A 77 14.72 23.62 17.70
CA VAL A 77 14.45 22.19 17.61
C VAL A 77 15.50 21.52 16.74
N HIS A 78 16.17 20.51 17.29
CA HIS A 78 17.09 19.63 16.59
C HIS A 78 16.55 18.20 16.59
N ASP A 79 16.27 17.69 15.39
CA ASP A 79 15.86 16.31 15.16
C ASP A 79 16.98 15.54 14.45
N ASP A 80 17.33 14.37 14.99
CA ASP A 80 18.38 13.54 14.41
C ASP A 80 18.10 12.04 14.64
N ARG A 81 18.91 11.19 14.03
CA ARG A 81 18.89 9.73 14.23
C ARG A 81 20.15 9.28 14.93
N ILE A 82 19.96 8.30 15.82
CA ILE A 82 21.07 7.59 16.44
C ILE A 82 21.80 6.80 15.34
N LEU A 83 23.10 7.01 15.20
CA LEU A 83 23.97 6.30 14.28
C LEU A 83 24.56 5.04 14.92
N PRO A 84 25.00 4.05 14.13
CA PRO A 84 25.73 2.90 14.67
C PRO A 84 26.98 3.34 15.45
N GLY A 85 27.06 2.93 16.73
CA GLY A 85 28.18 3.27 17.61
C GLY A 85 28.06 4.61 18.34
N ASP A 86 26.93 5.32 18.21
CA ASP A 86 26.72 6.57 18.94
C ASP A 86 26.78 6.39 20.47
N THR A 87 27.39 7.38 21.11
CA THR A 87 27.35 7.60 22.55
C THR A 87 26.48 8.83 22.83
N ILE A 88 26.05 9.02 24.08
CA ILE A 88 25.34 10.26 24.45
C ILE A 88 26.17 11.51 24.13
N GLN A 89 27.51 11.42 24.26
CA GLN A 89 28.42 12.52 23.95
C GLN A 89 28.42 12.86 22.45
N SER A 90 28.51 11.84 21.58
CA SER A 90 28.52 12.06 20.13
C SER A 90 27.18 12.61 19.63
N ILE A 91 26.08 12.20 20.27
CA ILE A 91 24.75 12.76 20.01
C ILE A 91 24.69 14.23 20.44
N PHE A 92 25.17 14.57 21.64
CA PHE A 92 25.17 15.96 22.13
C PHE A 92 25.97 16.88 21.20
N SER A 93 27.20 16.48 20.85
CA SER A 93 28.03 17.27 19.94
C SER A 93 27.39 17.47 18.56
N ARG A 94 26.69 16.47 18.04
CA ARG A 94 26.02 16.55 16.73
C ARG A 94 24.75 17.40 16.76
N LEU A 95 24.04 17.41 17.89
CA LEU A 95 22.88 18.27 18.14
C LEU A 95 23.25 19.70 18.56
N GLY A 96 24.55 20.03 18.62
CA GLY A 96 25.01 21.37 19.03
C GLY A 96 24.83 21.66 20.52
N ILE A 97 24.70 20.62 21.35
CA ILE A 97 24.52 20.75 22.80
C ILE A 97 25.90 20.88 23.45
N ASP A 98 26.14 22.03 24.09
CA ASP A 98 27.32 22.31 24.92
C ASP A 98 26.87 22.58 26.37
N ASP A 99 26.43 21.52 27.04
CA ASP A 99 25.80 21.60 28.35
C ASP A 99 26.29 20.48 29.28
N ALA A 100 27.29 20.82 30.10
CA ALA A 100 27.92 19.87 31.02
C ALA A 100 26.96 19.39 32.11
N GLU A 101 26.01 20.24 32.52
CA GLU A 101 25.00 19.91 33.51
C GLU A 101 24.01 18.86 32.96
N ALA A 102 23.52 19.07 31.74
CA ALA A 102 22.65 18.13 31.03
C ALA A 102 23.32 16.76 30.87
N LEU A 103 24.58 16.76 30.45
CA LEU A 103 25.36 15.53 30.27
C LEU A 103 25.54 14.77 31.59
N ASN A 104 25.84 15.49 32.67
CA ASN A 104 25.98 14.90 34.00
C ASN A 104 24.65 14.31 34.47
N PHE A 105 23.54 15.01 34.27
CA PHE A 105 22.21 14.55 34.65
C PHE A 105 21.82 13.23 33.96
N VAL A 106 22.05 13.11 32.65
CA VAL A 106 21.80 11.84 31.92
C VAL A 106 22.68 10.71 32.45
N ARG A 107 23.90 11.01 32.90
CA ARG A 107 24.84 10.01 33.42
C ARG A 107 24.56 9.58 34.85
N SER A 108 24.05 10.48 35.68
CA SER A 108 23.85 10.25 37.12
C SER A 108 22.49 9.64 37.47
N THR A 109 21.50 9.76 36.58
CA THR A 109 20.14 9.23 36.82
C THR A 109 19.99 7.77 36.37
N PRO A 110 19.29 6.91 37.13
CA PRO A 110 18.99 5.54 36.72
C PRO A 110 18.28 5.44 35.35
N GLU A 111 17.36 6.36 35.09
CA GLU A 111 16.58 6.47 33.86
C GLU A 111 17.45 6.88 32.68
N GLY A 112 18.35 7.85 32.88
CA GLY A 112 19.34 8.26 31.87
C GLY A 112 20.33 7.14 31.55
N ALA A 113 20.81 6.43 32.58
CA ALA A 113 21.65 5.24 32.41
C ALA A 113 20.93 4.12 31.64
N GLN A 114 19.63 3.93 31.89
CA GLN A 114 18.80 2.99 31.13
C GLN A 114 18.62 3.43 29.67
N ALA A 115 18.34 4.72 29.42
CA ALA A 115 18.21 5.27 28.07
C ALA A 115 19.50 5.07 27.27
N MET A 116 20.66 5.35 27.86
CA MET A 116 21.97 5.13 27.24
C MET A 116 22.23 3.67 26.88
N ARG A 117 21.89 2.71 27.77
CA ARG A 117 22.02 1.27 27.48
C ARG A 117 21.10 0.78 26.36
N GLN A 118 20.04 1.52 26.07
CA GLN A 118 19.00 1.15 25.10
C GLN A 118 19.07 1.95 23.80
N LEU A 119 20.09 2.78 23.61
CA LEU A 119 20.33 3.47 22.34
C LEU A 119 20.47 2.45 21.22
N ARG A 120 19.64 2.59 20.18
CA ARG A 120 19.66 1.74 18.99
C ARG A 120 19.76 2.62 17.75
N ALA A 121 20.63 2.22 16.84
CA ALA A 121 20.79 2.89 15.56
C ALA A 121 19.44 2.98 14.80
N GLY A 122 19.24 4.10 14.11
CA GLY A 122 18.06 4.39 13.31
C GLY A 122 16.87 4.98 14.07
N ARG A 123 16.89 5.05 15.41
CA ARG A 123 15.82 5.70 16.19
C ARG A 123 16.04 7.21 16.31
N SER A 124 14.95 7.97 16.40
CA SER A 124 15.01 9.44 16.49
C SER A 124 15.34 9.94 17.89
N VAL A 125 16.17 10.97 17.94
CA VAL A 125 16.43 11.83 19.09
C VAL A 125 15.95 13.24 18.73
N THR A 126 15.32 13.91 19.70
CA THR A 126 14.87 15.29 19.56
C THR A 126 15.42 16.09 20.73
N ALA A 127 15.98 17.26 20.47
CA ALA A 127 16.46 18.19 21.46
C ALA A 127 16.00 19.62 21.18
N LEU A 128 15.72 20.37 22.23
CA LEU A 128 15.52 21.83 22.19
C LEU A 128 16.77 22.48 22.76
N VAL A 129 17.50 23.24 21.94
CA VAL A 129 18.83 23.78 22.27
C VAL A 129 18.81 25.29 22.07
N HIS A 130 19.19 26.05 23.09
CA HIS A 130 19.33 27.50 23.00
C HIS A 130 20.50 27.89 22.09
N ALA A 131 20.51 29.15 21.61
CA ALA A 131 21.57 29.66 20.74
C ALA A 131 22.98 29.59 21.35
N ASP A 132 23.07 29.53 22.68
CA ASP A 132 24.32 29.42 23.45
C ASP A 132 24.78 27.96 23.66
N GLY A 133 24.06 26.97 23.10
CA GLY A 133 24.36 25.55 23.24
C GLY A 133 23.76 24.91 24.49
N ARG A 134 23.08 25.66 25.37
CA ARG A 134 22.40 25.09 26.54
C ARG A 134 21.19 24.27 26.13
N LEU A 135 21.01 23.14 26.79
CA LEU A 135 19.88 22.26 26.55
C LEU A 135 18.65 22.74 27.33
N ALA A 136 17.55 22.95 26.62
CA ALA A 136 16.23 23.17 27.22
C ALA A 136 15.50 21.84 27.46
N SER A 137 15.55 20.92 26.49
CA SER A 137 14.93 19.60 26.59
C SER A 137 15.62 18.56 25.71
N LEU A 138 15.66 17.31 26.16
CA LEU A 138 16.14 16.17 25.38
C LEU A 138 15.18 15.00 25.51
N SER A 139 14.84 14.38 24.38
CA SER A 139 14.00 13.19 24.33
C SER A 139 14.67 12.05 23.56
N LEU A 140 14.90 10.93 24.25
CA LEU A 140 15.54 9.71 23.76
C LEU A 140 14.57 8.52 23.74
N PRO A 141 14.67 7.60 22.76
CA PRO A 141 13.76 6.46 22.67
C PRO A 141 14.16 5.31 23.62
N LEU A 142 13.19 4.72 24.33
CA LEU A 142 13.35 3.48 25.11
C LEU A 142 12.91 2.24 24.29
N SER A 143 13.60 1.12 24.48
CA SER A 143 13.63 0.02 23.50
C SER A 143 12.44 -0.95 23.54
N GLN A 144 11.52 -0.89 24.50
CA GLN A 144 10.57 -2.02 24.71
C GLN A 144 9.07 -1.70 24.70
N SER A 145 8.65 -0.44 24.82
CA SER A 145 7.23 -0.10 24.94
C SER A 145 6.80 1.15 24.17
N GLY A 146 7.69 1.74 23.35
CA GLY A 146 7.45 3.06 22.77
C GLY A 146 7.66 4.23 23.75
N GLY A 147 8.02 3.93 25.00
CA GLY A 147 8.39 4.96 25.98
C GLY A 147 9.59 5.79 25.53
N ARG A 148 9.64 7.04 26.00
CA ARG A 148 10.73 7.97 25.77
C ARG A 148 11.30 8.39 27.13
N PHE A 149 12.61 8.53 27.20
CA PHE A 149 13.28 9.27 28.25
C PHE A 149 13.24 10.73 27.84
N THR A 150 12.50 11.56 28.57
CA THR A 150 12.44 13.00 28.32
C THR A 150 12.92 13.73 29.56
N MET A 151 13.89 14.63 29.39
CA MET A 151 14.35 15.53 30.44
C MET A 151 14.15 16.97 29.99
N GLU A 152 13.73 17.82 30.91
CA GLU A 152 13.51 19.25 30.69
C GLU A 152 14.27 20.03 31.75
N ARG A 153 14.83 21.16 31.34
CA ARG A 153 15.50 22.10 32.23
C ARG A 153 14.45 22.88 33.01
N ASP A 154 14.68 23.08 34.31
CA ASP A 154 13.73 23.82 35.15
C ASP A 154 13.56 25.27 34.68
N THR A 155 12.35 25.80 34.85
CA THR A 155 11.96 27.18 34.52
C THR A 155 12.74 28.23 35.32
N GLU A 156 13.27 27.86 36.49
CA GLU A 156 14.16 28.71 37.30
C GLU A 156 15.64 28.61 36.85
N GLY A 157 15.95 27.72 35.90
CA GLY A 157 17.28 27.57 35.29
C GLY A 157 18.26 26.69 36.06
N GLU A 158 17.88 26.19 37.24
CA GLU A 158 18.69 25.27 38.06
C GLU A 158 18.23 23.82 37.87
N GLY A 159 19.11 22.97 37.32
CA GLY A 159 18.86 21.54 37.22
C GLY A 159 17.96 21.08 36.07
N PHE A 160 17.80 19.76 36.02
CA PHE A 160 16.91 19.06 35.09
C PHE A 160 15.92 18.22 35.87
N GLN A 161 14.71 18.10 35.32
CA GLN A 161 13.69 17.21 35.84
C GLN A 161 13.39 16.14 34.80
N LEU A 162 13.14 14.92 35.28
CA LEU A 162 12.67 13.84 34.42
C LEU A 162 11.18 14.04 34.18
N ARG A 163 10.82 14.22 32.92
CA ARG A 163 9.43 14.12 32.51
C ARG A 163 9.16 12.65 32.22
N THR A 164 8.68 11.94 33.23
CA THR A 164 8.03 10.64 33.01
C THR A 164 6.76 10.92 32.23
N GLN A 165 6.86 10.96 30.90
CA GLN A 165 5.67 10.80 30.07
C GLN A 165 5.18 9.37 30.34
N GLU A 166 4.21 9.23 31.26
CA GLU A 166 3.20 8.18 31.11
C GLU A 166 2.85 8.16 29.62
N ALA A 167 2.98 6.98 29.01
CA ALA A 167 2.91 6.75 27.57
C ALA A 167 2.16 7.88 26.88
N ILE A 168 2.92 8.76 26.18
CA ILE A 168 2.39 9.92 25.46
C ILE A 168 1.01 9.54 24.95
N THR A 169 -0.03 10.29 25.32
CA THR A 169 -1.35 10.10 24.74
C THR A 169 -1.20 10.41 23.26
N VAL A 170 -0.85 9.39 22.50
CA VAL A 170 -0.73 9.45 21.07
C VAL A 170 -2.15 9.53 20.57
N ASP A 171 -2.57 10.74 20.20
CA ASP A 171 -3.87 10.94 19.60
C ASP A 171 -3.87 10.19 18.25
N THR A 172 -4.63 9.11 18.25
CA THR A 172 -4.81 8.27 17.07
C THR A 172 -5.98 8.86 16.30
N ILE A 173 -5.69 9.53 15.19
CA ILE A 173 -6.69 10.05 14.27
C ILE A 173 -6.97 9.00 13.19
N VAL A 174 -8.21 8.99 12.69
CA VAL A 174 -8.57 8.15 11.54
C VAL A 174 -8.59 9.03 10.30
N GLU A 175 -7.74 8.70 9.35
CA GLU A 175 -7.67 9.35 8.06
C GLU A 175 -8.35 8.52 6.98
N MET A 176 -8.83 9.23 5.96
CA MET A 176 -9.50 8.65 4.80
C MET A 176 -8.92 9.25 3.52
N ARG A 177 -8.66 8.40 2.54
CA ARG A 177 -8.21 8.80 1.20
C ARG A 177 -8.92 7.95 0.15
N THR A 178 -9.17 8.54 -1.02
CA THR A 178 -9.71 7.84 -2.18
C THR A 178 -8.98 8.31 -3.43
N GLY A 179 -8.77 7.41 -4.39
CA GLY A 179 -8.05 7.70 -5.61
C GLY A 179 -8.50 6.85 -6.79
N THR A 180 -8.19 7.33 -7.99
CA THR A 180 -8.48 6.65 -9.25
C THR A 180 -7.18 6.31 -9.96
N ILE A 181 -7.09 5.08 -10.45
CA ILE A 181 -5.94 4.55 -11.16
C ILE A 181 -5.84 5.21 -12.54
N ARG A 182 -4.67 5.81 -12.81
CA ARG A 182 -4.32 6.36 -14.13
C ARG A 182 -3.27 5.52 -14.83
N HIS A 183 -2.18 5.19 -14.13
CA HIS A 183 -1.02 4.48 -14.69
C HIS A 183 -0.55 3.33 -13.80
N SER A 184 -0.48 3.53 -12.48
CA SER A 184 -0.09 2.52 -11.50
C SER A 184 -0.77 2.79 -10.15
N LEU A 185 -0.74 1.80 -9.25
CA LEU A 185 -1.22 1.97 -7.88
C LEU A 185 -0.44 3.05 -7.14
N PHE A 186 0.90 2.94 -7.09
CA PHE A 186 1.77 3.89 -6.39
C PHE A 186 1.62 5.32 -6.92
N GLY A 187 1.56 5.51 -8.24
CA GLY A 187 1.34 6.84 -8.81
C GLY A 187 -0.04 7.42 -8.46
N ALA A 188 -1.06 6.58 -8.25
CA ALA A 188 -2.38 7.02 -7.82
C ALA A 188 -2.45 7.31 -6.32
N THR A 189 -1.70 6.56 -5.48
CA THR A 189 -1.57 6.82 -4.04
C THR A 189 -0.79 8.11 -3.76
N ASP A 190 0.27 8.37 -4.52
CA ASP A 190 1.06 9.60 -4.42
C ASP A 190 0.21 10.83 -4.77
N ALA A 191 -0.61 10.73 -5.82
CA ALA A 191 -1.48 11.82 -6.28
C ALA A 191 -2.53 12.24 -5.23
N VAL A 192 -2.83 11.39 -4.24
CA VAL A 192 -3.78 11.67 -3.17
C VAL A 192 -3.09 11.84 -1.81
N GLY A 193 -1.76 11.93 -1.80
CA GLY A 193 -0.95 12.13 -0.59
C GLY A 193 -1.05 10.97 0.41
N LEU A 194 -1.25 9.74 -0.08
CA LEU A 194 -1.26 8.56 0.77
C LEU A 194 0.18 8.17 1.12
N PRO A 195 0.55 7.97 2.40
CA PRO A 195 1.92 7.61 2.76
C PRO A 195 2.37 6.28 2.13
N ASP A 196 3.63 6.20 1.70
CA ASP A 196 4.22 5.01 1.04
C ASP A 196 4.02 3.72 1.84
N SER A 197 4.10 3.80 3.17
CA SER A 197 3.91 2.63 4.04
C SER A 197 2.48 2.11 4.03
N ILE A 198 1.49 2.97 3.78
CA ILE A 198 0.09 2.58 3.61
C ILE A 198 -0.12 2.06 2.18
N ALA A 199 0.48 2.71 1.17
CA ALA A 199 0.42 2.25 -0.22
C ALA A 199 0.96 0.82 -0.39
N THR A 200 2.12 0.51 0.19
CA THR A 200 2.71 -0.83 0.19
C THR A 200 1.81 -1.85 0.89
N ARG A 201 1.27 -1.51 2.08
CA ARG A 201 0.32 -2.41 2.77
C ARG A 201 -0.96 -2.65 1.95
N LEU A 202 -1.45 -1.63 1.26
CA LEU A 202 -2.62 -1.77 0.39
C LEU A 202 -2.33 -2.76 -0.74
N ALA A 203 -1.15 -2.67 -1.36
CA ALA A 203 -0.69 -3.62 -2.36
C ALA A 203 -0.55 -5.04 -1.79
N ASP A 204 0.00 -5.20 -0.59
CA ASP A 204 0.15 -6.50 0.07
C ASP A 204 -1.19 -7.16 0.36
N ILE A 205 -2.16 -6.41 0.89
CA ILE A 205 -3.48 -6.93 1.28
C ILE A 205 -4.25 -7.39 0.03
N PHE A 206 -4.34 -6.53 -0.98
CA PHE A 206 -5.13 -6.82 -2.19
C PHE A 206 -4.38 -7.65 -3.23
N GLY A 207 -3.05 -7.77 -3.15
CA GLY A 207 -2.22 -8.56 -4.05
C GLY A 207 -2.56 -10.05 -4.06
N THR A 208 -3.25 -10.51 -3.00
CA THR A 208 -3.82 -11.86 -2.92
C THR A 208 -4.98 -12.07 -3.90
N GLU A 209 -5.78 -11.05 -4.19
CA GLU A 209 -6.95 -11.15 -5.06
C GLU A 209 -6.71 -10.54 -6.45
N ILE A 210 -5.94 -9.45 -6.52
CA ILE A 210 -5.69 -8.64 -7.72
C ILE A 210 -4.19 -8.68 -8.05
N ASP A 211 -3.83 -9.05 -9.28
CA ASP A 211 -2.46 -8.85 -9.75
C ASP A 211 -2.30 -7.42 -10.28
N PHE A 212 -1.67 -6.54 -9.49
CA PHE A 212 -1.49 -5.13 -9.86
C PHE A 212 -0.65 -4.88 -11.13
N HIS A 213 0.08 -5.89 -11.63
CA HIS A 213 0.83 -5.77 -12.87
C HIS A 213 -0.01 -6.08 -14.11
N THR A 214 -0.97 -7.00 -13.99
CA THR A 214 -1.70 -7.54 -15.15
C THR A 214 -3.19 -7.19 -15.14
N ASP A 215 -3.80 -7.06 -13.97
CA ASP A 215 -5.24 -6.83 -13.80
C ASP A 215 -5.61 -5.35 -13.68
N LEU A 216 -4.65 -4.49 -13.34
CA LEU A 216 -4.90 -3.07 -13.10
C LEU A 216 -5.29 -2.32 -14.38
N ARG A 217 -6.34 -1.51 -14.33
CA ARG A 217 -6.85 -0.72 -15.47
C ARG A 217 -7.05 0.74 -15.09
N LYS A 218 -6.95 1.62 -16.09
CA LYS A 218 -7.30 3.03 -15.93
C LYS A 218 -8.79 3.15 -15.59
N GLY A 219 -9.11 3.90 -14.54
CA GLY A 219 -10.47 4.07 -14.04
C GLY A 219 -10.84 3.17 -12.87
N ASP A 220 -10.02 2.18 -12.53
CA ASP A 220 -10.16 1.46 -11.26
C ASP A 220 -10.02 2.45 -10.08
N THR A 221 -10.69 2.18 -8.97
CA THR A 221 -10.69 3.08 -7.80
C THR A 221 -10.27 2.36 -6.53
N PHE A 222 -9.67 3.10 -5.61
CA PHE A 222 -9.40 2.61 -4.26
C PHE A 222 -9.83 3.63 -3.22
N SER A 223 -10.25 3.13 -2.06
CA SER A 223 -10.60 3.93 -0.89
C SER A 223 -9.96 3.29 0.34
N VAL A 224 -9.33 4.07 1.21
CA VAL A 224 -8.59 3.56 2.36
C VAL A 224 -8.89 4.39 3.59
N VAL A 225 -9.13 3.69 4.71
CA VAL A 225 -9.32 4.23 6.05
C VAL A 225 -8.18 3.69 6.90
N TYR A 226 -7.31 4.56 7.40
CA TYR A 226 -6.14 4.16 8.19
C TYR A 226 -6.01 5.03 9.44
N GLU A 227 -5.40 4.48 10.48
CA GLU A 227 -5.06 5.25 11.66
C GLU A 227 -3.73 5.99 11.43
N SER A 228 -3.62 7.23 11.87
CA SER A 228 -2.38 7.98 11.94
C SER A 228 -2.21 8.50 13.35
N THR A 229 -0.99 8.45 13.85
CA THR A 229 -0.65 8.92 15.18
C THR A 229 0.02 10.27 15.07
N ILE A 230 -0.50 11.25 15.82
CA ILE A 230 0.13 12.57 15.93
C ILE A 230 0.98 12.55 17.20
N ASP A 231 2.26 12.89 17.07
CA ASP A 231 3.12 13.15 18.21
C ASP A 231 3.15 14.64 18.56
N GLU A 232 3.77 15.00 19.69
CA GLU A 232 3.90 16.38 20.16
C GLU A 232 4.62 17.29 19.15
N THR A 233 5.36 16.73 18.18
CA THR A 233 6.01 17.49 17.09
C THR A 233 5.12 17.64 15.85
N SER A 234 3.84 17.28 15.94
CA SER A 234 2.86 17.30 14.85
C SER A 234 3.22 16.41 13.66
N ILE A 235 4.15 15.47 13.83
CA ILE A 235 4.54 14.52 12.80
C ILE A 235 3.53 13.37 12.78
N MET A 236 2.75 13.31 11.71
CA MET A 236 1.82 12.21 11.46
C MET A 236 2.59 10.94 11.12
N ARG A 237 2.49 9.92 11.99
CA ARG A 237 3.01 8.58 11.72
C ARG A 237 1.86 7.68 11.27
N PRO A 238 1.85 7.23 10.00
CA PRO A 238 0.84 6.30 9.53
C PRO A 238 0.93 4.97 10.29
N GLY A 239 -0.21 4.53 10.80
CA GLY A 239 -0.40 3.28 11.52
C GLY A 239 -0.93 2.16 10.63
N ARG A 240 -1.95 1.46 11.11
CA ARG A 240 -2.60 0.34 10.42
C ARG A 240 -3.74 0.81 9.52
N ILE A 241 -3.97 0.06 8.45
CA ILE A 241 -5.19 0.17 7.65
C ILE A 241 -6.33 -0.44 8.47
N LEU A 242 -7.39 0.32 8.73
CA LEU A 242 -8.57 -0.14 9.44
C LEU A 242 -9.56 -0.78 8.48
N ALA A 243 -9.73 -0.18 7.30
CA ALA A 243 -10.50 -0.76 6.21
C ALA A 243 -10.02 -0.20 4.87
N ALA A 244 -10.19 -0.98 3.81
CA ALA A 244 -9.92 -0.50 2.46
C ALA A 244 -10.86 -1.17 1.45
N GLU A 245 -11.03 -0.50 0.32
CA GLU A 245 -11.80 -0.97 -0.80
C GLU A 245 -11.01 -0.76 -2.09
N PHE A 246 -11.11 -1.72 -3.00
CA PHE A 246 -10.63 -1.63 -4.36
C PHE A 246 -11.73 -2.05 -5.34
N VAL A 247 -12.01 -1.22 -6.34
CA VAL A 247 -12.89 -1.57 -7.45
C VAL A 247 -12.02 -1.78 -8.67
N ASN A 248 -11.78 -3.04 -9.02
CA ASN A 248 -10.98 -3.44 -10.17
C ASN A 248 -11.91 -4.03 -11.24
N GLN A 249 -11.94 -3.42 -12.41
CA GLN A 249 -12.77 -3.85 -13.55
C GLN A 249 -14.26 -4.05 -13.17
N GLY A 250 -14.78 -3.19 -12.30
CA GLY A 250 -16.16 -3.24 -11.80
C GLY A 250 -16.40 -4.27 -10.67
N LYS A 251 -15.42 -5.11 -10.34
CA LYS A 251 -15.49 -6.01 -9.19
C LYS A 251 -15.03 -5.29 -7.93
N ARG A 252 -15.89 -5.29 -6.92
CA ARG A 252 -15.63 -4.65 -5.62
C ARG A 252 -14.96 -5.63 -4.65
N HIS A 253 -13.81 -5.24 -4.14
CA HIS A 253 -13.02 -5.95 -3.15
C HIS A 253 -12.93 -5.09 -1.89
N VAL A 254 -13.31 -5.63 -0.73
CA VAL A 254 -13.37 -4.88 0.53
C VAL A 254 -12.64 -5.66 1.59
N VAL A 255 -11.88 -4.96 2.41
CA VAL A 255 -11.07 -5.54 3.48
C VAL A 255 -11.26 -4.71 4.75
N VAL A 256 -11.38 -5.39 5.89
CA VAL A 256 -11.61 -4.78 7.20
C VAL A 256 -10.73 -5.46 8.24
N LEU A 257 -10.04 -4.66 9.04
CA LEU A 257 -9.24 -5.12 10.16
C LEU A 257 -10.14 -5.56 11.32
N HIS A 258 -9.88 -6.75 11.84
CA HIS A 258 -10.55 -7.28 13.02
C HIS A 258 -9.54 -7.86 13.99
N ARG A 259 -9.69 -7.49 15.27
CA ARG A 259 -8.93 -8.10 16.36
C ARG A 259 -9.72 -9.30 16.86
N GLY A 260 -9.18 -10.50 16.61
CA GLY A 260 -9.78 -11.74 17.06
C GLY A 260 -9.74 -11.90 18.58
N ALA A 261 -10.52 -12.85 19.10
CA ALA A 261 -10.51 -13.21 20.52
C ALA A 261 -9.13 -13.65 21.06
N ASP A 262 -8.22 -14.09 20.18
CA ASP A 262 -6.82 -14.40 20.48
C ASP A 262 -5.91 -13.16 20.61
N GLY A 263 -6.48 -11.96 20.46
CA GLY A 263 -5.78 -10.69 20.52
C GLY A 263 -5.01 -10.34 19.24
N LYS A 264 -5.12 -11.15 18.17
CA LYS A 264 -4.40 -10.91 16.91
C LYS A 264 -5.24 -10.12 15.92
N ASP A 265 -4.60 -9.16 15.28
CA ASP A 265 -5.19 -8.37 14.20
C ASP A 265 -5.11 -9.14 12.88
N GLN A 266 -6.24 -9.29 12.20
CA GLN A 266 -6.34 -9.96 10.90
C GLN A 266 -7.32 -9.21 9.98
N TYR A 267 -7.10 -9.32 8.66
CA TYR A 267 -7.99 -8.72 7.67
C TYR A 267 -9.01 -9.73 7.15
N TYR A 268 -10.27 -9.30 7.11
CA TYR A 268 -11.39 -10.07 6.60
C TYR A 268 -12.10 -9.28 5.50
N SER A 269 -12.78 -9.98 4.61
CA SER A 269 -13.68 -9.36 3.66
C SER A 269 -14.87 -8.72 4.38
N GLY A 270 -15.62 -7.84 3.70
CA GLY A 270 -16.79 -7.19 4.30
C GLY A 270 -17.86 -8.15 4.83
N ASP A 271 -17.90 -9.39 4.35
CA ASP A 271 -18.78 -10.47 4.81
C ASP A 271 -18.16 -11.40 5.87
N GLY A 272 -16.93 -11.13 6.32
CA GLY A 272 -16.26 -11.87 7.40
C GLY A 272 -15.47 -13.10 6.94
N ARG A 273 -15.19 -13.24 5.64
CA ARG A 273 -14.30 -14.29 5.12
C ARG A 273 -12.84 -13.85 5.30
N SER A 274 -11.97 -14.75 5.72
CA SER A 274 -10.56 -14.39 5.90
C SER A 274 -9.89 -14.11 4.55
N LEU A 275 -9.15 -12.99 4.48
CA LEU A 275 -8.37 -12.61 3.29
C LEU A 275 -6.96 -13.17 3.30
N ARG A 276 -6.56 -13.81 4.41
CA ARG A 276 -5.46 -14.76 4.34
C ARG A 276 -5.95 -15.89 3.45
N GLN A 277 -5.64 -15.78 2.15
CA GLN A 277 -5.47 -16.96 1.35
C GLN A 277 -4.55 -17.85 2.16
N ALA A 278 -4.91 -19.13 2.30
CA ALA A 278 -3.98 -20.04 2.93
C ALA A 278 -2.63 -20.02 2.21
N PHE A 279 -2.48 -19.43 1.01
CA PHE A 279 -1.24 -19.36 0.25
C PHE A 279 -1.02 -17.98 -0.39
N LEU A 280 0.20 -17.43 -0.28
CA LEU A 280 0.70 -16.39 -1.17
C LEU A 280 0.79 -16.97 -2.59
N ARG A 281 0.40 -16.19 -3.60
CA ARG A 281 0.47 -16.60 -5.01
C ARG A 281 1.91 -16.82 -5.50
N SER A 282 2.89 -16.16 -4.89
CA SER A 282 4.30 -16.36 -5.19
C SER A 282 5.15 -16.45 -3.91
N PRO A 283 6.08 -17.42 -3.84
CA PRO A 283 7.08 -17.51 -2.77
C PRO A 283 8.25 -16.52 -2.89
N LEU A 284 8.29 -15.71 -3.96
CA LEU A 284 9.34 -14.73 -4.23
C LEU A 284 8.74 -13.32 -4.39
N GLU A 285 9.39 -12.32 -3.80
CA GLU A 285 8.95 -10.92 -3.83
C GLU A 285 8.99 -10.33 -5.25
N PHE A 286 9.91 -10.81 -6.10
CA PHE A 286 10.01 -10.45 -7.51
C PHE A 286 10.36 -11.71 -8.30
N SER A 287 9.47 -12.20 -9.16
CA SER A 287 9.81 -13.31 -10.05
C SER A 287 8.95 -13.35 -11.29
N ARG A 288 9.55 -13.86 -12.37
CA ARG A 288 8.85 -14.28 -13.58
C ARG A 288 8.72 -15.79 -13.55
N VAL A 289 7.52 -16.32 -13.76
CA VAL A 289 7.33 -17.76 -13.99
C VAL A 289 8.09 -18.14 -15.26
N THR A 290 9.08 -19.02 -15.15
CA THR A 290 9.88 -19.47 -16.29
C THR A 290 9.41 -20.81 -16.83
N SER A 291 8.71 -21.61 -16.03
CA SER A 291 7.99 -22.78 -16.49
C SER A 291 6.78 -23.10 -15.61
N GLY A 292 5.65 -23.39 -16.26
CA GLY A 292 4.43 -23.85 -15.58
C GLY A 292 4.43 -25.34 -15.25
N PHE A 293 3.37 -25.77 -14.56
CA PHE A 293 3.06 -27.16 -14.19
C PHE A 293 2.65 -28.00 -15.40
N GLY A 294 3.04 -29.28 -15.45
CA GLY A 294 2.58 -30.23 -16.48
C GLY A 294 3.67 -31.00 -17.24
N ARG A 295 3.27 -31.80 -18.23
CA ARG A 295 4.16 -32.73 -18.95
C ARG A 295 5.14 -31.96 -19.86
N ARG A 296 6.45 -32.09 -19.61
CA ARG A 296 7.51 -31.46 -20.42
C ARG A 296 8.69 -32.40 -20.68
N LEU A 297 9.51 -32.08 -21.66
CA LEU A 297 10.76 -32.80 -21.91
C LEU A 297 11.78 -32.44 -20.81
N HIS A 298 12.29 -33.43 -20.09
CA HIS A 298 13.27 -33.22 -19.03
C HIS A 298 14.59 -32.69 -19.61
N PRO A 299 15.09 -31.52 -19.17
CA PRO A 299 16.22 -30.86 -19.83
C PRO A 299 17.51 -31.68 -19.78
N ILE A 300 17.71 -32.45 -18.70
CA ILE A 300 18.90 -33.29 -18.47
C ILE A 300 18.74 -34.69 -19.06
N HIS A 301 17.56 -35.31 -18.93
CA HIS A 301 17.36 -36.73 -19.24
C HIS A 301 16.67 -36.94 -20.59
N LYS A 302 16.32 -35.85 -21.29
CA LYS A 302 15.68 -35.80 -22.61
C LYS A 302 14.49 -36.78 -22.77
N SER A 303 13.73 -36.99 -21.69
CA SER A 303 12.54 -37.83 -21.63
C SER A 303 11.34 -37.02 -21.15
N TRP A 304 10.14 -37.35 -21.62
CA TRP A 304 8.91 -36.68 -21.17
C TRP A 304 8.63 -37.02 -19.70
N ARG A 305 8.59 -35.98 -18.85
CA ARG A 305 8.30 -36.09 -17.42
C ARG A 305 7.29 -35.03 -17.01
N ASN A 306 6.49 -35.35 -16.00
CA ASN A 306 5.61 -34.35 -15.39
C ASN A 306 6.45 -33.41 -14.53
N HIS A 307 6.30 -32.11 -14.81
CA HIS A 307 6.77 -31.06 -13.95
C HIS A 307 5.73 -30.82 -12.86
N ASN A 308 6.03 -31.26 -11.64
CA ASN A 308 5.10 -31.29 -10.52
C ASN A 308 5.05 -29.96 -9.74
N GLY A 309 5.59 -28.89 -10.31
CA GLY A 309 5.64 -27.58 -9.68
C GLY A 309 5.66 -26.44 -10.69
N VAL A 310 5.97 -25.26 -10.19
CA VAL A 310 6.21 -24.04 -10.95
C VAL A 310 7.64 -23.62 -10.72
N ASP A 311 8.35 -23.30 -11.81
CA ASP A 311 9.71 -22.80 -11.74
C ASP A 311 9.70 -21.27 -11.80
N TYR A 312 10.31 -20.64 -10.81
CA TYR A 312 10.53 -19.20 -10.75
C TYR A 312 12.02 -18.93 -10.92
N ALA A 313 12.44 -18.35 -12.05
CA ALA A 313 13.82 -17.93 -12.19
C ALA A 313 14.09 -16.70 -11.33
N ALA A 314 15.16 -16.78 -10.55
CA ALA A 314 15.66 -15.69 -9.75
C ALA A 314 17.16 -15.90 -9.49
N PRO A 315 17.95 -14.83 -9.29
CA PRO A 315 19.36 -14.95 -8.96
C PRO A 315 19.59 -15.81 -7.70
N THR A 316 20.69 -16.55 -7.68
CA THR A 316 21.14 -17.27 -6.48
C THR A 316 21.20 -16.31 -5.28
N GLY A 317 20.65 -16.73 -4.14
CA GLY A 317 20.58 -15.91 -2.92
C GLY A 317 19.29 -15.11 -2.76
N THR A 318 18.39 -15.08 -3.76
CA THR A 318 17.08 -14.44 -3.62
C THR A 318 16.30 -15.06 -2.45
N PRO A 319 15.78 -14.29 -1.48
CA PRO A 319 15.02 -14.83 -0.36
C PRO A 319 13.75 -15.58 -0.81
N VAL A 320 13.55 -16.79 -0.29
CA VAL A 320 12.36 -17.61 -0.49
C VAL A 320 11.49 -17.51 0.75
N LYS A 321 10.23 -17.09 0.56
CA LYS A 321 9.25 -16.89 1.64
C LYS A 321 8.30 -18.08 1.75
N ALA A 322 7.89 -18.41 2.98
CA ALA A 322 6.80 -19.35 3.22
C ALA A 322 5.49 -18.79 2.64
N THR A 323 4.84 -19.52 1.75
CA THR A 323 3.57 -19.06 1.17
C THR A 323 2.43 -19.13 2.17
N SER A 324 2.58 -19.80 3.30
CA SER A 324 1.53 -20.03 4.29
C SER A 324 2.11 -20.30 5.67
N ASP A 325 1.32 -20.06 6.71
CA ASP A 325 1.61 -20.53 8.07
C ASP A 325 1.77 -22.06 8.06
N GLY A 326 2.79 -22.59 8.72
CA GLY A 326 3.05 -24.02 8.70
C GLY A 326 4.12 -24.47 9.68
N ILE A 327 4.36 -25.78 9.67
CA ILE A 327 5.45 -26.41 10.42
C ILE A 327 6.39 -27.04 9.41
N VAL A 328 7.70 -26.82 9.56
CA VAL A 328 8.73 -27.45 8.74
C VAL A 328 8.66 -28.96 8.94
N SER A 329 8.16 -29.69 7.94
CA SER A 329 8.13 -31.15 7.96
C SER A 329 9.42 -31.77 7.44
N PHE A 330 10.17 -31.04 6.61
CA PHE A 330 11.48 -31.44 6.11
C PHE A 330 12.33 -30.22 5.79
N ALA A 331 13.63 -30.27 6.11
CA ALA A 331 14.64 -29.32 5.64
C ALA A 331 15.96 -30.07 5.47
N GLY A 332 16.43 -30.24 4.24
CA GLY A 332 17.62 -31.04 3.94
C GLY A 332 17.82 -31.30 2.45
N VAL A 333 18.72 -32.22 2.11
CA VAL A 333 18.99 -32.61 0.71
C VAL A 333 18.10 -33.78 0.31
N GLN A 334 17.42 -33.70 -0.84
CA GLN A 334 16.57 -34.78 -1.36
C GLN A 334 16.71 -34.95 -2.88
N GLY A 335 17.64 -35.82 -3.29
CA GLY A 335 17.76 -36.30 -4.68
C GLY A 335 17.71 -35.18 -5.72
N GLY A 336 16.81 -35.33 -6.70
CA GLY A 336 16.63 -34.37 -7.79
C GLY A 336 16.21 -32.96 -7.36
N TYR A 337 15.58 -32.79 -6.19
CA TYR A 337 15.22 -31.47 -5.65
C TYR A 337 16.43 -30.69 -5.12
N GLY A 338 17.56 -31.35 -4.85
CA GLY A 338 18.68 -30.70 -4.16
C GLY A 338 18.31 -30.32 -2.73
N ASN A 339 18.67 -29.11 -2.29
CA ASN A 339 18.22 -28.59 -1.00
C ASN A 339 16.73 -28.28 -1.07
N LEU A 340 15.98 -28.88 -0.16
CA LEU A 340 14.53 -28.89 -0.14
C LEU A 340 14.04 -28.49 1.25
N VAL A 341 13.06 -27.57 1.29
CA VAL A 341 12.19 -27.34 2.44
C VAL A 341 10.81 -27.84 2.10
N VAL A 342 10.18 -28.58 3.02
CA VAL A 342 8.76 -28.93 2.94
C VAL A 342 8.06 -28.37 4.17
N LEU A 343 7.00 -27.60 3.95
CA LEU A 343 6.13 -27.07 4.99
C LEU A 343 4.82 -27.84 4.99
N ARG A 344 4.40 -28.32 6.16
CA ARG A 344 3.06 -28.86 6.39
C ARG A 344 2.17 -27.76 6.91
N HIS A 345 1.03 -27.58 6.26
CA HIS A 345 0.02 -26.58 6.60
C HIS A 345 -1.19 -27.24 7.27
N ARG A 346 -2.28 -26.48 7.47
CA ARG A 346 -3.52 -27.04 8.00
C ARG A 346 -4.11 -28.09 7.05
N GLY A 347 -4.75 -29.11 7.64
CA GLY A 347 -5.36 -30.20 6.89
C GLY A 347 -4.33 -31.05 6.15
N LYS A 348 -4.59 -31.34 4.88
CA LYS A 348 -3.82 -32.26 4.02
C LYS A 348 -2.80 -31.54 3.11
N LEU A 349 -2.58 -30.26 3.37
CA LEU A 349 -1.88 -29.35 2.48
C LEU A 349 -0.41 -29.19 2.87
N SER A 350 0.48 -29.22 1.89
CA SER A 350 1.91 -28.98 2.07
C SER A 350 2.49 -28.21 0.89
N THR A 351 3.60 -27.49 1.12
CA THR A 351 4.39 -26.88 0.05
C THR A 351 5.83 -27.35 0.08
N ALA A 352 6.43 -27.42 -1.10
CA ALA A 352 7.82 -27.81 -1.29
C ALA A 352 8.59 -26.71 -2.02
N TYR A 353 9.81 -26.43 -1.55
CA TYR A 353 10.70 -25.37 -2.04
C TYR A 353 12.06 -25.98 -2.32
N ALA A 354 12.38 -26.18 -3.60
CA ALA A 354 13.54 -26.95 -4.03
C ALA A 354 14.60 -26.10 -4.72
N HIS A 355 15.74 -26.74 -5.00
CA HIS A 355 16.94 -26.17 -5.62
C HIS A 355 17.61 -25.06 -4.81
N LEU A 356 17.32 -24.97 -3.50
CA LEU A 356 17.82 -23.89 -2.65
C LEU A 356 19.37 -23.90 -2.58
N ASN A 357 20.00 -22.74 -2.41
CA ASN A 357 21.45 -22.67 -2.13
C ASN A 357 21.75 -22.85 -0.63
N GLY A 358 20.74 -22.65 0.23
CA GLY A 358 20.86 -22.67 1.69
C GLY A 358 19.52 -22.38 2.37
N PHE A 359 19.45 -22.68 3.66
CA PHE A 359 18.27 -22.52 4.50
C PHE A 359 18.35 -21.24 5.33
N ALA A 360 17.19 -20.71 5.75
CA ALA A 360 17.17 -19.60 6.69
C ALA A 360 17.78 -20.02 8.06
N PRO A 361 18.37 -19.08 8.82
CA PRO A 361 18.95 -19.38 10.13
C PRO A 361 17.93 -20.06 11.06
N LYS A 362 18.36 -21.11 11.76
CA LYS A 362 17.55 -21.90 12.72
C LYS A 362 16.41 -22.71 12.10
N LEU A 363 16.20 -22.66 10.78
CA LEU A 363 15.22 -23.49 10.10
C LEU A 363 15.62 -24.97 10.21
N ARG A 364 14.74 -25.77 10.80
CA ARG A 364 14.88 -27.22 10.96
C ARG A 364 13.51 -27.86 11.11
N GLN A 365 13.44 -29.16 10.94
CA GLN A 365 12.20 -29.91 11.15
C GLN A 365 11.57 -29.59 12.52
N GLY A 366 10.25 -29.39 12.53
CA GLY A 366 9.46 -29.05 13.73
C GLY A 366 9.35 -27.56 14.04
N VAL A 367 10.09 -26.67 13.35
CA VAL A 367 9.95 -25.21 13.52
C VAL A 367 8.65 -24.72 12.89
N SER A 368 7.90 -23.92 13.64
CA SER A 368 6.76 -23.16 13.12
C SER A 368 7.24 -21.96 12.33
N VAL A 369 6.62 -21.71 11.17
CA VAL A 369 6.86 -20.55 10.32
C VAL A 369 5.53 -19.86 10.03
N SER A 370 5.58 -18.54 9.94
CA SER A 370 4.46 -17.71 9.49
C SER A 370 4.55 -17.46 7.99
N GLN A 371 3.40 -17.22 7.37
CA GLN A 371 3.33 -16.73 6.00
C GLN A 371 4.21 -15.49 5.83
N GLY A 372 5.06 -15.48 4.80
CA GLY A 372 6.02 -14.42 4.52
C GLY A 372 7.41 -14.61 5.15
N ASP A 373 7.57 -15.51 6.13
CA ASP A 373 8.88 -15.78 6.74
C ASP A 373 9.88 -16.30 5.71
N ILE A 374 11.12 -15.82 5.78
CA ILE A 374 12.20 -16.34 4.93
C ILE A 374 12.55 -17.75 5.41
N ILE A 375 12.46 -18.71 4.51
CA ILE A 375 12.74 -20.14 4.77
C ILE A 375 14.01 -20.63 4.08
N GLY A 376 14.54 -19.89 3.11
CA GLY A 376 15.76 -20.25 2.42
C GLY A 376 16.07 -19.25 1.33
N TYR A 377 17.01 -19.61 0.46
CA TYR A 377 17.40 -18.76 -0.63
C TYR A 377 17.56 -19.55 -1.93
N VAL A 378 17.20 -18.90 -3.04
CA VAL A 378 17.25 -19.50 -4.37
C VAL A 378 18.65 -19.99 -4.70
N GLY A 379 18.74 -21.14 -5.38
CA GLY A 379 20.00 -21.71 -5.82
C GLY A 379 19.82 -22.51 -7.11
N SER A 380 20.74 -23.46 -7.31
CA SER A 380 20.74 -24.37 -8.46
C SER A 380 21.21 -25.78 -8.05
N THR A 381 20.84 -26.21 -6.84
CA THR A 381 21.23 -27.54 -6.32
C THR A 381 20.34 -28.65 -6.89
N GLY A 382 20.80 -29.90 -6.92
CA GLY A 382 20.03 -31.01 -7.49
C GLY A 382 19.98 -30.97 -9.02
N TRP A 383 18.88 -31.42 -9.61
CA TRP A 383 18.67 -31.44 -11.06
C TRP A 383 18.16 -30.10 -11.57
N SER A 384 19.05 -29.11 -11.57
CA SER A 384 18.77 -27.77 -12.06
C SER A 384 19.73 -27.39 -13.20
N THR A 385 19.23 -26.69 -14.22
CA THR A 385 20.05 -26.14 -15.32
C THR A 385 20.55 -24.73 -15.05
N GLY A 386 20.06 -24.06 -14.00
CA GLY A 386 20.45 -22.71 -13.63
C GLY A 386 19.63 -22.18 -12.45
N PRO A 387 19.99 -21.03 -11.87
CA PRO A 387 19.35 -20.52 -10.65
C PRO A 387 17.83 -20.33 -10.81
N HIS A 388 17.06 -21.08 -10.03
CA HIS A 388 15.61 -20.96 -9.94
C HIS A 388 15.07 -21.61 -8.66
N LEU A 389 13.86 -21.22 -8.28
CA LEU A 389 13.07 -21.91 -7.27
C LEU A 389 12.09 -22.86 -7.96
N HIS A 390 12.13 -24.13 -7.60
CA HIS A 390 11.07 -25.06 -7.93
C HIS A 390 10.08 -25.13 -6.77
N TYR A 391 8.84 -24.74 -7.02
CA TYR A 391 7.79 -24.61 -6.00
C TYR A 391 6.62 -25.55 -6.30
N GLU A 392 6.22 -26.34 -5.30
CA GLU A 392 5.06 -27.23 -5.41
C GLU A 392 4.03 -26.94 -4.33
N VAL A 393 2.76 -27.06 -4.69
CA VAL A 393 1.63 -27.15 -3.77
C VAL A 393 1.09 -28.57 -3.81
N ARG A 394 0.96 -29.23 -2.66
CA ARG A 394 0.58 -30.63 -2.55
C ARG A 394 -0.62 -30.84 -1.64
N ILE A 395 -1.60 -31.63 -2.08
CA ILE A 395 -2.71 -32.13 -1.27
C ILE A 395 -2.56 -33.64 -1.13
N ASP A 396 -2.55 -34.15 0.11
CA ASP A 396 -2.29 -35.58 0.37
C ASP A 396 -0.99 -36.08 -0.31
N ASN A 397 0.07 -35.26 -0.29
CA ASN A 397 1.35 -35.48 -0.97
C ASN A 397 1.30 -35.57 -2.51
N VAL A 398 0.16 -35.30 -3.14
CA VAL A 398 0.04 -35.21 -4.60
C VAL A 398 0.20 -33.76 -5.03
N ALA A 399 1.09 -33.48 -5.97
CA ALA A 399 1.31 -32.13 -6.46
C ALA A 399 0.20 -31.66 -7.39
N HIS A 400 -0.23 -30.41 -7.22
CA HIS A 400 -1.24 -29.75 -8.03
C HIS A 400 -0.71 -28.44 -8.60
N ASP A 401 -1.27 -28.00 -9.73
CA ASP A 401 -0.94 -26.72 -10.34
C ASP A 401 -1.26 -25.57 -9.37
N PRO A 402 -0.24 -24.91 -8.79
CA PRO A 402 -0.44 -23.81 -7.84
C PRO A 402 -1.22 -22.63 -8.43
N MET A 403 -1.23 -22.49 -9.77
CA MET A 403 -1.89 -21.39 -10.46
C MET A 403 -3.39 -21.64 -10.72
N LYS A 404 -3.86 -22.88 -10.53
CA LYS A 404 -5.24 -23.28 -10.86
C LYS A 404 -6.00 -23.88 -9.69
N ILE A 405 -5.30 -24.30 -8.63
CA ILE A 405 -5.94 -24.94 -7.49
C ILE A 405 -6.63 -23.91 -6.60
N ALA A 406 -7.91 -24.14 -6.30
CA ALA A 406 -8.62 -23.42 -5.26
C ALA A 406 -8.09 -23.90 -3.90
N LEU A 407 -7.28 -23.08 -3.24
CA LEU A 407 -6.71 -23.40 -1.93
C LEU A 407 -7.71 -23.08 -0.83
N PRO A 408 -7.77 -23.89 0.24
CA PRO A 408 -8.72 -23.68 1.31
C PRO A 408 -8.53 -22.28 1.89
N MET A 409 -9.59 -21.48 1.94
CA MET A 409 -9.57 -20.20 2.64
C MET A 409 -9.44 -20.47 4.14
N VAL A 410 -8.77 -19.59 4.86
CA VAL A 410 -8.84 -19.62 6.33
C VAL A 410 -10.31 -19.50 6.73
N GLU A 411 -10.71 -20.25 7.76
CA GLU A 411 -12.09 -20.32 8.26
C GLU A 411 -12.73 -18.93 8.35
N SER A 412 -13.95 -18.82 7.82
CA SER A 412 -14.72 -17.59 7.94
C SER A 412 -15.14 -17.38 9.38
N LEU A 413 -15.34 -16.12 9.78
CA LEU A 413 -15.86 -15.86 11.11
C LEU A 413 -17.28 -16.44 11.22
N GLU A 414 -17.55 -17.13 12.33
CA GLU A 414 -18.85 -17.75 12.60
C GLU A 414 -19.40 -17.34 13.97
N GLY A 415 -20.70 -17.53 14.15
CA GLY A 415 -21.39 -17.35 15.44
C GLY A 415 -21.14 -15.99 16.09
N LYS A 416 -20.66 -16.02 17.34
CA LYS A 416 -20.41 -14.82 18.15
C LYS A 416 -19.30 -13.94 17.58
N GLU A 417 -18.29 -14.54 16.97
CA GLU A 417 -17.15 -13.81 16.42
C GLU A 417 -17.55 -13.03 15.16
N LEU A 418 -18.39 -13.62 14.31
CA LEU A 418 -18.97 -12.92 13.16
C LEU A 418 -19.83 -11.73 13.60
N ALA A 419 -20.61 -11.89 14.67
CA ALA A 419 -21.42 -10.80 15.22
C ALA A 419 -20.57 -9.69 15.87
N ALA A 420 -19.41 -10.03 16.46
CA ALA A 420 -18.45 -9.05 16.95
C ALA A 420 -17.79 -8.31 15.79
N PHE A 421 -17.36 -9.03 14.75
CA PHE A 421 -16.82 -8.46 13.53
C PHE A 421 -17.77 -7.50 12.84
N LYS A 422 -19.04 -7.88 12.63
CA LYS A 422 -20.01 -6.98 11.99
C LYS A 422 -20.15 -5.66 12.75
N ARG A 423 -20.21 -5.72 14.08
CA ARG A 423 -20.28 -4.51 14.93
C ARG A 423 -19.06 -3.61 14.82
N SER A 424 -17.85 -4.17 14.69
CA SER A 424 -16.63 -3.37 14.51
C SER A 424 -16.44 -2.91 13.06
N ALA A 425 -16.92 -3.68 12.08
CA ALA A 425 -16.78 -3.41 10.65
C ALA A 425 -17.79 -2.36 10.14
N ASP A 426 -19.02 -2.36 10.63
CA ASP A 426 -20.10 -1.51 10.10
C ASP A 426 -19.73 -0.01 10.03
N PRO A 427 -19.13 0.62 11.07
CA PRO A 427 -18.73 2.03 10.98
C PRO A 427 -17.65 2.29 9.93
N LEU A 428 -16.73 1.34 9.73
CA LEU A 428 -15.66 1.44 8.73
C LEU A 428 -16.20 1.27 7.31
N LEU A 429 -17.14 0.35 7.12
CA LEU A 429 -17.83 0.15 5.85
C LEU A 429 -18.67 1.38 5.46
N GLN A 430 -19.33 2.02 6.43
CA GLN A 430 -20.04 3.29 6.20
C GLN A 430 -19.09 4.42 5.79
N ARG A 431 -17.92 4.54 6.44
CA ARG A 431 -16.87 5.50 6.05
C ARG A 431 -16.40 5.28 4.61
N LEU A 432 -16.15 4.03 4.22
CA LEU A 432 -15.81 3.69 2.83
C LEU A 432 -16.93 4.07 1.87
N ALA A 433 -18.19 3.80 2.22
CA ALA A 433 -19.34 4.17 1.39
C ALA A 433 -19.46 5.69 1.19
N LEU A 434 -19.14 6.51 2.20
CA LEU A 434 -19.12 7.97 2.09
C LEU A 434 -18.06 8.47 1.10
N LEU A 435 -16.87 7.84 1.07
CA LEU A 435 -15.81 8.19 0.13
C LEU A 435 -16.18 7.90 -1.33
N ASN A 436 -17.05 6.91 -1.53
CA ASN A 436 -17.49 6.46 -2.84
C ASN A 436 -18.74 7.21 -3.34
N TYR A 437 -19.30 8.13 -2.53
CA TYR A 437 -20.50 8.87 -2.91
C TYR A 437 -20.15 9.98 -3.91
N GLN A 438 -20.57 9.80 -5.17
CA GLN A 438 -20.59 10.90 -6.13
C GLN A 438 -21.95 11.61 -6.00
N PRO A 439 -21.99 12.93 -5.70
CA PRO A 439 -23.24 13.67 -5.71
C PRO A 439 -23.80 13.63 -7.13
N THR A 440 -24.90 12.91 -7.31
CA THR A 440 -25.66 12.98 -8.55
C THR A 440 -26.20 14.40 -8.63
N SER A 441 -25.80 15.15 -9.66
CA SER A 441 -26.41 16.44 -9.93
C SER A 441 -27.90 16.20 -10.18
N VAL A 442 -28.72 16.57 -9.19
CA VAL A 442 -30.16 16.65 -9.38
C VAL A 442 -30.37 17.84 -10.30
N ALA A 443 -30.45 17.58 -11.60
CA ALA A 443 -30.97 18.56 -12.54
C ALA A 443 -32.43 18.80 -12.16
N SER A 444 -32.71 19.95 -11.54
CA SER A 444 -34.06 20.45 -11.38
C SER A 444 -34.66 20.64 -12.76
N ARG A 445 -35.80 19.98 -13.01
CA ARG A 445 -36.65 20.26 -14.17
C ARG A 445 -37.32 21.60 -14.05
#